data_AF-A0A7C6YLU3-F1
#
_entry.id   AF-A0A7C6YLU3-F1
#
_cell.length_a   1.000
_cell.length_b   1.000
_cell.length_c   1.000
_cell.angle_alpha   90.00
_cell.angle_beta   90.00
_cell.angle_gamma   90.00
#
_symmetry.space_group_name_H-M   'P 1'
#
loop_
_entity.id
_entity.type
_entity.pdbx_description
1 polymer ?
#
loop_
_entity_poly.entity_id
_entity_poly.type
_entity_poly.pdbx_seq_one_letter_code
_entity_poly.pdbx_strand_id
1 'polypeptide(L)'
;MYKISQVNKRALTICLIIIFCSLNPCKVIAQNKIIEEQLQLIDNEELDYFIKELNTKYGEYIPQYDIKDFTNSIRGSNSYDLIGLLRGIIKYVFREISANYYILAKLVAICIISAILKNFQNAFEESTISKITSSVVYLVIISIAIQSFSVALQIGKDAIEQMVTFMQAIMPT
;
A
#
# COMPACT_ATOMS: atom_id res chain seq x y z
N MET A 1 11.21 -10.81 -27.56
CA MET A 1 11.45 -9.52 -26.88
C MET A 1 10.28 -8.51 -26.98
N TYR A 2 9.37 -8.62 -27.95
CA TYR A 2 8.29 -7.63 -28.17
C TYR A 2 7.08 -7.75 -27.21
N LYS A 3 6.82 -8.94 -26.64
CA LYS A 3 5.64 -9.22 -25.79
C LYS A 3 5.70 -8.56 -24.41
N ILE A 4 6.90 -8.40 -23.82
CA ILE A 4 7.08 -7.85 -22.47
C ILE A 4 6.87 -6.33 -22.45
N SER A 5 7.25 -5.62 -23.51
CA SER A 5 7.02 -4.17 -23.65
C SER A 5 5.53 -3.81 -23.82
N GLN A 6 4.74 -4.68 -24.47
CA GLN A 6 3.29 -4.51 -24.66
C GLN A 6 2.51 -4.63 -23.34
N VAL A 7 2.92 -5.54 -22.43
CA VAL A 7 2.23 -5.76 -21.15
C VAL A 7 2.40 -4.55 -20.22
N ASN A 8 3.59 -3.96 -20.13
CA ASN A 8 3.82 -2.76 -19.33
C ASN A 8 3.05 -1.54 -19.84
N LYS A 9 2.89 -1.39 -21.17
CA LYS A 9 2.06 -0.31 -21.73
C LYS A 9 0.58 -0.49 -21.41
N ARG A 10 0.05 -1.72 -21.47
CA ARG A 10 -1.36 -2.00 -21.12
C ARG A 10 -1.63 -1.83 -19.62
N ALA A 11 -0.73 -2.29 -18.76
CA ALA A 11 -0.81 -2.09 -17.32
C ALA A 11 -0.78 -0.59 -16.97
N LEU A 12 0.10 0.19 -17.61
CA LEU A 12 0.17 1.64 -17.45
C LEU A 12 -1.13 2.33 -17.88
N THR A 13 -1.72 1.93 -19.02
CA THR A 13 -3.01 2.50 -19.47
C THR A 13 -4.17 2.15 -18.54
N ILE A 14 -4.18 0.95 -17.95
CA ILE A 14 -5.22 0.54 -17.00
C ILE A 14 -5.09 1.34 -15.69
N CYS A 15 -3.87 1.52 -15.17
CA CYS A 15 -3.64 2.38 -14.01
C CYS A 15 -4.06 3.83 -14.28
N LEU A 16 -3.76 4.36 -15.48
CA LEU A 16 -4.16 5.72 -15.87
C LEU A 16 -5.68 5.87 -15.95
N ILE A 17 -6.40 4.86 -16.46
CA ILE A 17 -7.87 4.86 -16.53
C ILE A 17 -8.49 4.74 -15.12
N ILE A 18 -7.92 3.90 -14.24
CA ILE A 18 -8.39 3.76 -12.85
C ILE A 18 -8.19 5.09 -12.11
N ILE A 19 -7.02 5.70 -12.22
CA ILE A 19 -6.71 7.02 -11.63
C ILE A 19 -7.64 8.11 -12.19
N PHE A 20 -7.89 8.10 -13.51
CA PHE A 20 -8.80 9.06 -14.15
C PHE A 20 -10.26 8.86 -13.72
N CYS A 21 -10.68 7.61 -13.47
CA CYS A 21 -11.99 7.28 -12.92
C CYS A 21 -12.13 7.75 -11.45
N SER A 22 -11.07 7.64 -10.64
CA SER A 22 -11.03 8.10 -9.25
C SER A 22 -10.98 9.62 -9.09
N LEU A 23 -10.50 10.36 -10.11
CA LEU A 23 -10.37 11.83 -10.08
C LEU A 23 -11.65 12.58 -10.47
N ASN A 24 -12.64 11.88 -11.04
CA ASN A 24 -13.94 12.47 -11.32
C ASN A 24 -14.84 12.19 -10.11
N PRO A 25 -15.20 13.20 -9.30
CA PRO A 25 -16.20 13.00 -8.27
C PRO A 25 -17.50 12.57 -8.97
N CYS A 26 -17.86 11.29 -8.83
CA CYS A 26 -19.15 10.81 -9.28
C CYS A 26 -20.18 11.60 -8.48
N LYS A 27 -20.95 12.48 -9.15
CA LYS A 27 -22.08 13.15 -8.53
C LYS A 27 -23.12 12.07 -8.22
N VAL A 28 -23.05 11.53 -7.00
CA VAL A 28 -24.05 10.61 -6.48
C VAL A 28 -25.33 11.42 -6.29
N ILE A 29 -26.37 11.10 -7.07
CA ILE A 29 -27.71 11.67 -6.90
C ILE A 29 -28.35 10.94 -5.71
N ALA A 30 -27.95 11.30 -4.49
CA ALA A 30 -28.57 10.82 -3.27
C ALA A 30 -29.42 11.95 -2.68
N GLN A 31 -30.68 11.66 -2.36
CA GLN A 31 -31.61 12.60 -1.74
C GLN A 31 -31.04 13.04 -0.38
N ASN A 32 -30.70 14.33 -0.22
CA ASN A 32 -30.04 14.89 0.97
C ASN A 32 -30.69 14.50 2.32
N LYS A 33 -32.01 14.24 2.33
CA LYS A 33 -32.76 13.89 3.54
C LYS A 33 -32.35 12.54 4.16
N ILE A 34 -32.04 11.54 3.33
CA ILE A 34 -31.65 10.19 3.78
C ILE A 34 -30.21 10.22 4.33
N ILE A 35 -29.33 11.03 3.73
CA ILE A 35 -27.95 11.21 4.18
C ILE A 35 -27.91 11.95 5.54
N GLU A 36 -28.76 12.96 5.74
CA GLU A 36 -28.86 13.68 7.01
C GLU A 36 -29.38 12.79 8.15
N GLU A 37 -30.39 11.95 7.90
CA GLU A 37 -30.89 10.98 8.88
C GLU A 37 -29.83 9.92 9.22
N GLN A 38 -29.09 9.41 8.22
CA GLN A 38 -28.01 8.43 8.45
C GLN A 38 -26.80 9.02 9.18
N LEU A 39 -26.41 10.26 8.88
CA LEU A 39 -25.31 10.96 9.57
C LEU A 39 -25.61 11.26 11.04
N GLN A 40 -26.88 11.38 11.43
CA GLN A 40 -27.28 11.58 12.83
C GLN A 40 -27.34 10.28 13.63
N LEU A 41 -27.42 9.13 12.96
CA LEU A 41 -27.50 7.79 13.55
C LEU A 41 -26.15 7.09 13.69
N ILE A 42 -25.07 7.66 13.13
CA ILE A 42 -23.71 7.14 13.34
C ILE A 42 -23.30 7.47 14.77
N ASP A 43 -22.97 6.41 15.53
CA ASP A 43 -22.37 6.57 16.86
C ASP A 43 -21.01 7.24 16.70
N ASN A 44 -20.87 8.43 17.29
CA ASN A 44 -19.72 9.28 17.05
C ASN A 44 -18.46 8.79 17.78
N GLU A 45 -18.58 7.86 18.75
CA GLU A 45 -17.48 7.46 19.61
C GLU A 45 -16.49 6.52 18.90
N GLU A 46 -16.97 5.50 18.19
CA GLU A 46 -16.12 4.57 17.42
C GLU A 46 -15.49 5.24 16.20
N LEU A 47 -16.24 6.13 15.54
CA LEU A 47 -15.74 6.93 14.43
C LEU A 47 -14.66 7.92 14.90
N ASP A 48 -14.83 8.55 16.06
CA ASP A 48 -13.81 9.45 16.65
C ASP A 48 -12.54 8.69 17.01
N TYR A 49 -12.67 7.48 17.56
CA TYR A 49 -11.53 6.62 17.84
C TYR A 49 -10.75 6.27 16.57
N PHE A 50 -11.44 5.89 15.49
CA PHE A 50 -10.81 5.57 14.21
C PHE A 50 -10.11 6.80 13.58
N ILE A 51 -10.77 7.96 13.59
CA ILE A 51 -10.20 9.23 13.09
C ILE A 51 -8.96 9.62 13.92
N LYS A 52 -9.01 9.48 15.25
CA LYS A 52 -7.86 9.72 16.15
C LYS A 52 -6.72 8.76 15.90
N GLU A 53 -7.00 7.47 15.68
CA GLU A 53 -5.98 6.48 15.36
C GLU A 53 -5.30 6.79 14.01
N LEU A 54 -6.08 7.17 13.00
CA LEU A 54 -5.55 7.61 11.70
C LEU A 54 -4.70 8.87 11.82
N ASN A 55 -5.17 9.89 12.54
CA ASN A 55 -4.41 11.13 12.75
C ASN A 55 -3.14 10.87 13.57
N THR A 56 -3.17 9.93 14.52
CA THR A 56 -1.98 9.56 15.31
C THR A 56 -0.95 8.79 14.47
N LYS A 57 -1.38 7.85 13.63
CA LYS A 57 -0.48 7.04 12.80
C LYS A 57 0.03 7.78 11.56
N TYR A 58 -0.80 8.64 10.97
CA TYR A 58 -0.56 9.21 9.64
C TYR A 58 -0.69 10.74 9.57
N GLY A 59 -1.00 11.45 10.66
CA GLY A 59 -1.28 12.89 10.65
C GLY A 59 -0.10 13.81 10.26
N GLU A 60 1.13 13.28 10.20
CA GLU A 60 2.28 13.99 9.62
C GLU A 60 2.35 13.94 8.08
N TYR A 61 1.53 13.08 7.46
CA TYR A 61 1.54 12.75 6.03
C TYR A 61 0.16 12.92 5.38
N ILE A 62 -0.90 13.05 6.16
CA ILE A 62 -2.27 13.26 5.69
C ILE A 62 -2.76 14.55 6.34
N PRO A 63 -3.54 15.40 5.64
CA PRO A 63 -4.21 16.53 6.27
C PRO A 63 -4.96 16.05 7.52
N GLN A 64 -4.83 16.75 8.64
CA GLN A 64 -5.56 16.38 9.84
C GLN A 64 -7.05 16.58 9.57
N TYR A 65 -7.81 15.50 9.65
CA TYR A 65 -9.26 15.53 9.48
C TYR A 65 -9.92 15.43 10.85
N ASP A 66 -10.77 16.39 11.19
CA ASP A 66 -11.75 16.24 12.27
C ASP A 66 -13.01 15.54 11.74
N ILE A 67 -13.80 14.92 12.63
CA ILE A 67 -15.12 14.37 12.27
C ILE A 67 -15.99 15.42 11.58
N LYS A 68 -15.88 16.69 12.00
CA LYS A 68 -16.58 17.82 11.38
C LYS A 68 -16.14 18.05 9.93
N ASP A 69 -14.85 17.91 9.64
CA ASP A 69 -14.34 18.06 8.27
C ASP A 69 -14.72 16.87 7.40
N PHE A 70 -14.72 15.66 7.96
CA PHE A 70 -15.18 14.45 7.27
C PHE A 70 -16.66 14.54 6.88
N THR A 71 -17.53 14.93 7.82
CA THR A 71 -18.96 15.13 7.58
C THR A 71 -19.24 16.28 6.59
N ASN A 72 -18.44 17.36 6.62
CA ASN A 72 -18.52 18.45 5.64
C ASN A 72 -18.03 18.03 4.23
N SER A 73 -17.01 17.19 4.14
CA SER A 73 -16.54 16.59 2.89
C SER A 73 -17.59 15.68 2.25
N ILE A 74 -18.31 14.87 3.05
CA ILE A 74 -19.44 14.05 2.58
C ILE A 74 -20.60 14.93 2.11
N ARG A 75 -20.85 16.07 2.76
CA ARG A 75 -21.85 17.08 2.36
C ARG A 75 -21.49 17.84 1.08
N GLY A 76 -20.29 17.64 0.52
CA GLY A 76 -19.86 18.22 -0.76
C GLY A 76 -19.55 19.71 -0.70
N SER A 77 -19.38 20.30 0.50
CA SER A 77 -19.13 21.74 0.67
C SER A 77 -17.64 22.12 0.58
N ASN A 78 -16.72 21.15 0.63
CA ASN A 78 -15.28 21.39 0.59
C ASN A 78 -14.61 20.82 -0.68
N SER A 79 -13.65 21.57 -1.21
CA SER A 79 -12.76 21.12 -2.29
C SER A 79 -11.70 20.19 -1.70
N TYR A 80 -11.65 18.94 -2.17
CA TYR A 80 -10.65 17.97 -1.74
C TYR A 80 -9.25 18.45 -2.16
N ASP A 81 -8.33 18.64 -1.21
CA ASP A 81 -6.93 19.00 -1.49
C ASP A 81 -6.14 17.76 -1.98
N LEU A 82 -6.40 17.37 -3.23
CA LEU A 82 -5.72 16.27 -3.90
C LEU A 82 -4.20 16.51 -4.01
N ILE A 83 -3.77 17.78 -4.07
CA ILE A 83 -2.36 18.16 -4.17
C ILE A 83 -1.66 17.93 -2.83
N GLY A 84 -2.29 18.35 -1.73
CA GLY A 84 -1.83 18.07 -0.37
C GLY A 84 -1.73 16.57 -0.08
N LEU A 85 -2.74 15.80 -0.50
CA LEU A 85 -2.74 14.34 -0.36
C LEU A 85 -1.59 13.68 -1.13
N LEU A 86 -1.39 14.05 -2.40
CA LEU A 86 -0.26 13.52 -3.20
C LEU A 86 1.10 13.88 -2.57
N ARG A 87 1.26 15.11 -2.09
CA ARG A 87 2.50 15.55 -1.41
C ARG A 87 2.74 14.76 -0.12
N GLY A 88 1.67 14.47 0.60
CA GLY A 88 1.63 13.63 1.78
C GLY A 88 2.10 12.20 1.52
N ILE A 89 1.53 11.56 0.49
CA ILE A 89 1.92 10.21 0.04
C ILE A 89 3.41 10.17 -0.30
N ILE A 90 3.89 11.14 -1.08
CA ILE A 90 5.30 11.19 -1.48
C ILE A 90 6.20 11.29 -0.23
N LYS A 91 5.89 12.20 0.70
CA LYS A 91 6.65 12.38 1.95
C LYS A 91 6.65 11.09 2.79
N TYR A 92 5.52 10.40 2.87
CA TYR A 92 5.39 9.13 3.59
C TYR A 92 6.29 8.05 2.99
N VAL A 93 6.24 7.87 1.67
CA VAL A 93 7.06 6.87 0.97
C VAL A 93 8.55 7.14 1.18
N PHE A 94 9.01 8.39 1.06
CA PHE A 94 10.42 8.72 1.31
C PHE A 94 10.86 8.45 2.75
N ARG A 95 9.98 8.70 3.73
CA ARG A 95 10.25 8.33 5.13
C ARG A 95 10.35 6.83 5.30
N GLU A 96 9.38 6.07 4.79
CA GLU A 96 9.38 4.61 4.90
C GLU A 96 10.63 4.00 4.26
N ILE A 97 11.06 4.52 3.10
CA ILE A 97 12.32 4.11 2.47
C ILE A 97 13.51 4.45 3.36
N SER A 98 13.55 5.65 3.93
CA SER A 98 14.63 6.06 4.84
C SER A 98 14.64 5.27 6.14
N ALA A 99 13.48 4.86 6.67
CA ALA A 99 13.37 4.05 7.88
C ALA A 99 13.80 2.59 7.61
N ASN A 100 13.48 2.07 6.43
CA ASN A 100 13.78 0.69 6.04
C ASN A 100 15.06 0.54 5.20
N TYR A 101 15.87 1.60 5.06
CA TYR A 101 17.06 1.59 4.22
C TYR A 101 18.07 0.50 4.64
N TYR A 102 18.13 0.18 5.94
CA TYR A 102 19.00 -0.87 6.46
C TYR A 102 18.65 -2.25 5.91
N ILE A 103 17.35 -2.57 5.83
CA ILE A 103 16.85 -3.82 5.26
C ILE A 103 17.13 -3.85 3.75
N LEU A 104 16.90 -2.72 3.06
CA LEU A 104 17.18 -2.58 1.65
C LEU A 104 18.68 -2.79 1.34
N ALA A 105 19.56 -2.17 2.13
CA ALA A 105 21.00 -2.31 2.00
C ALA A 105 21.45 -3.77 2.22
N LYS A 106 20.86 -4.48 3.19
CA LYS A 106 21.11 -5.90 3.44
C LYS A 106 20.71 -6.77 2.25
N LEU A 107 19.56 -6.50 1.63
CA LEU A 107 19.11 -7.21 0.42
C LEU A 107 20.06 -6.98 -0.76
N VAL A 108 20.46 -5.73 -1.00
CA VAL A 108 21.41 -5.38 -2.06
C VAL A 108 22.75 -6.10 -1.85
N ALA A 109 23.26 -6.12 -0.61
CA ALA A 109 24.49 -6.83 -0.28
C ALA A 109 24.39 -8.34 -0.58
N ILE A 110 23.29 -8.99 -0.20
CA ILE A 110 23.05 -10.41 -0.50
C ILE A 110 22.96 -10.65 -2.02
N CYS A 111 22.30 -9.77 -2.78
CA CYS A 111 22.23 -9.87 -4.24
C CYS A 111 23.61 -9.77 -4.88
N ILE A 112 24.45 -8.83 -4.43
CA ILE A 112 25.83 -8.67 -4.91
C ILE A 112 26.64 -9.93 -4.60
N ILE A 113 26.62 -10.41 -3.35
CA ILE A 113 27.33 -11.63 -2.94
C ILE A 113 26.87 -12.84 -3.78
N SER A 114 25.56 -13.00 -3.99
CA SER A 114 25.00 -14.09 -4.79
C SER A 114 25.43 -14.00 -6.26
N ALA A 115 25.51 -12.79 -6.83
CA ALA A 115 25.97 -12.58 -8.20
C ALA A 115 27.45 -12.91 -8.36
N ILE A 116 28.28 -12.50 -7.39
CA ILE A 116 29.71 -12.83 -7.34
C ILE A 116 29.90 -14.34 -7.21
N LEU A 117 29.19 -14.99 -6.28
CA LEU A 117 29.28 -16.43 -6.07
C LEU A 117 28.87 -17.22 -7.31
N LYS A 118 27.83 -16.76 -8.02
CA LYS A 118 27.40 -17.35 -9.29
C LYS A 118 28.48 -17.24 -10.38
N ASN A 119 29.15 -16.09 -10.48
CA ASN A 119 30.28 -15.94 -11.40
C ASN A 119 31.46 -16.85 -11.03
N PHE A 120 31.76 -16.99 -9.73
CA PHE A 120 32.80 -17.89 -9.25
C PHE A 120 32.48 -19.35 -9.58
N GLN A 121 31.24 -19.77 -9.32
CA GLN A 121 30.75 -21.12 -9.63
C GLN A 121 30.81 -21.44 -11.13
N ASN A 122 30.61 -20.46 -12.01
CA ASN A 122 30.72 -20.63 -13.46
C ASN A 122 32.17 -20.70 -13.96
N ALA A 123 33.13 -20.18 -13.19
CA ALA A 123 34.55 -20.14 -13.56
C ALA A 123 35.30 -21.45 -13.26
N PHE A 124 34.78 -22.27 -12.35
CA PHE A 124 35.23 -23.65 -12.16
C PHE A 124 34.34 -24.54 -13.03
N GLU A 125 34.90 -25.15 -14.07
CA GLU A 125 34.21 -26.02 -15.05
C GLU A 125 33.15 -26.93 -14.40
N GLU A 126 32.05 -27.17 -15.13
CA GLU A 126 30.87 -27.95 -14.71
C GLU A 126 31.23 -29.31 -14.07
N SER A 127 31.51 -29.28 -12.78
CA SER A 127 31.62 -30.46 -11.93
C SER A 127 30.35 -30.56 -11.10
N THR A 128 30.05 -31.77 -10.62
CA THR A 128 28.89 -32.11 -9.76
C THR A 128 28.68 -31.13 -8.58
N ILE A 129 29.72 -30.41 -8.17
CA ILE A 129 29.71 -29.32 -7.17
C ILE A 129 28.81 -28.14 -7.59
N SER A 130 28.73 -27.82 -8.88
CA SER A 130 27.87 -26.76 -9.42
C SER A 130 26.37 -27.11 -9.29
N LYS A 131 25.99 -28.39 -9.36
CA LYS A 131 24.59 -28.80 -9.14
C LYS A 131 24.18 -28.64 -7.67
N ILE A 132 25.04 -29.04 -6.73
CA ILE A 132 24.76 -28.92 -5.29
C ILE A 132 24.70 -27.45 -4.86
N THR A 133 25.64 -26.63 -5.32
CA THR A 133 25.70 -25.19 -5.00
C THR A 133 24.46 -24.45 -5.53
N SER A 134 23.99 -24.79 -6.72
CA SER A 134 22.75 -24.23 -7.29
C SER A 134 21.51 -24.55 -6.45
N SER A 135 21.40 -25.77 -5.91
CA SER A 135 20.29 -26.16 -5.03
C SER A 135 20.28 -25.37 -3.72
N VAL A 136 21.44 -25.13 -3.11
CA VAL A 136 21.55 -24.33 -1.88
C VAL A 136 21.14 -22.89 -2.14
N VAL A 137 21.61 -22.27 -3.24
CA VAL A 137 21.18 -20.92 -3.64
C VAL A 137 19.67 -20.85 -3.86
N TYR A 138 19.08 -21.89 -4.49
CA TYR A 138 17.64 -21.96 -4.71
C TYR A 138 16.86 -22.05 -3.39
N LEU A 139 17.35 -22.82 -2.40
CA LEU A 139 16.74 -22.89 -1.07
C LEU A 139 16.79 -21.54 -0.33
N VAL A 140 17.89 -20.80 -0.46
CA VAL A 140 18.01 -19.45 0.11
C VAL A 140 17.00 -18.49 -0.53
N ILE A 141 16.86 -18.52 -1.87
CA ILE A 141 15.89 -17.68 -2.58
C ILE A 141 14.45 -18.03 -2.18
N ILE A 142 14.11 -19.32 -2.10
CA ILE A 142 12.79 -19.77 -1.65
C ILE A 142 12.51 -19.30 -0.22
N SER A 143 13.50 -19.40 0.69
CA SER A 143 13.34 -18.94 2.08
C SER A 143 13.04 -17.45 2.16
N ILE A 144 13.72 -16.63 1.36
CA ILE A 144 13.45 -15.18 1.27
C ILE A 144 12.06 -14.93 0.67
N ALA A 145 11.68 -15.66 -0.37
CA ALA A 145 10.37 -15.53 -1.00
C ALA A 145 9.22 -15.84 -0.03
N ILE A 146 9.34 -16.91 0.76
CA ILE A 146 8.35 -17.29 1.78
C ILE A 146 8.21 -16.21 2.84
N GLN A 147 9.34 -15.67 3.33
CA GLN A 147 9.32 -14.59 4.33
C GLN A 147 8.64 -13.33 3.78
N SER A 148 9.00 -12.89 2.58
CA SER A 148 8.38 -11.73 1.92
C SER A 148 6.88 -11.94 1.70
N PHE A 149 6.48 -13.15 1.27
CA PHE A 149 5.08 -13.49 1.06
C PHE A 149 4.30 -13.50 2.38
N SER A 150 4.88 -14.02 3.46
CA SER A 150 4.27 -14.00 4.80
C SER A 150 4.02 -12.57 5.30
N VAL A 151 4.98 -11.67 5.10
CA VAL A 151 4.82 -10.24 5.44
C VAL A 151 3.70 -9.61 4.61
N ALA A 152 3.65 -9.87 3.31
CA ALA A 152 2.60 -9.35 2.44
C ALA A 152 1.19 -9.85 2.85
N LEU A 153 1.06 -11.13 3.23
CA LEU A 153 -0.19 -11.68 3.74
C LEU A 153 -0.61 -11.03 5.05
N GLN A 154 0.33 -10.76 5.96
CA GLN A 154 0.02 -10.09 7.23
C GLN A 154 -0.50 -8.67 6.97
N ILE A 155 0.18 -7.89 6.13
CA ILE A 155 -0.27 -6.55 5.73
C ILE A 155 -1.69 -6.60 5.14
N GLY A 156 -1.96 -7.60 4.30
CA GLY A 156 -3.29 -7.80 3.73
C GLY A 156 -4.35 -8.11 4.79
N LYS A 157 -4.04 -8.97 5.78
CA LYS A 157 -4.94 -9.28 6.90
C LYS A 157 -5.22 -8.04 7.75
N ASP A 158 -4.18 -7.31 8.13
CA ASP A 158 -4.28 -6.10 8.96
C ASP A 158 -5.12 -5.03 8.23
N ALA A 159 -5.00 -4.91 6.91
CA ALA A 159 -5.80 -4.00 6.11
C ALA A 159 -7.29 -4.41 6.07
N ILE A 160 -7.57 -5.71 5.93
CA ILE A 160 -8.95 -6.23 5.98
C ILE A 160 -9.56 -5.99 7.36
N GLU A 161 -8.81 -6.24 8.43
CA GLU A 161 -9.26 -6.00 9.80
C GLU A 161 -9.59 -4.53 10.05
N GLN A 162 -8.73 -3.61 9.62
CA GLN A 162 -9.00 -2.16 9.66
C GLN A 162 -10.26 -1.77 8.87
N MET A 163 -10.50 -2.38 7.71
CA MET A 163 -11.72 -2.15 6.94
C MET A 163 -12.97 -2.68 7.66
N VAL A 164 -12.87 -3.83 8.35
CA VAL A 164 -13.96 -4.38 9.15
C VAL A 164 -14.26 -3.47 10.34
N THR A 165 -13.25 -3.00 11.07
CA THR A 165 -13.41 -2.04 12.18
C THR A 165 -14.03 -0.74 11.70
N PHE A 166 -13.60 -0.21 10.56
CA PHE A 166 -14.22 0.97 9.95
C PHE A 166 -15.68 0.75 9.56
N MET A 167 -15.98 -0.40 8.95
CA MET A 167 -17.36 -0.77 8.61
C MET A 167 -18.26 -0.91 9.84
N GLN A 168 -17.72 -1.40 10.95
CA GLN A 168 -18.44 -1.45 12.23
C GLN A 168 -18.73 -0.04 12.76
N ALA A 169 -17.73 0.85 12.74
CA ALA A 169 -17.87 2.22 13.21
C ALA A 169 -18.84 3.10 12.38
N ILE A 170 -19.13 2.72 11.14
CA ILE A 170 -20.06 3.43 10.24
C ILE A 170 -21.43 2.75 10.16
N MET A 171 -21.54 1.48 10.58
CA MET A 171 -22.83 0.81 10.60
C MET A 171 -23.68 1.42 11.72
N PRO A 172 -24.84 2.03 11.40
CA PRO A 172 -25.74 2.52 12.44
C PRO A 172 -26.18 1.32 13.28
N THR A 173 -25.99 1.40 14.59
CA THR A 173 -26.60 0.49 15.56
C THR A 173 -27.99 0.96 15.96
#